data_AF-A0A2V5LBL8-F1
#
_entry.id   AF-A0A2V5LBL8-F1
#
_cell.length_a   1.000
_cell.length_b   1.000
_cell.length_c   1.000
_cell.angle_alpha   90.00
_cell.angle_beta   90.00
_cell.angle_gamma   90.00
#
_symmetry.space_group_name_H-M   'P 1'
#
loop_
_entity.id
_entity.type
_entity.pdbx_description
1 polymer ?
#
loop_
_entity_poly.entity_id
_entity_poly.type
_entity_poly.pdbx_seq_one_letter_code
_entity_poly.pdbx_strand_id
1 'polypeptide(L)'
;MKKSIVPTFVIVVLVMVGMVGCEKESGDAVVLAKEHIAPALPIAETSNAQSAPTPDEQPRPIADDEITVDGYVMKPEARGTSRDPRALKAEQWLVKVRMIDDGRTFNVQAEQTQFDKLKEGDRVKVRYRIGKYTKTVWGSEIEQTNK
;
A
#
# COMPACT_ATOMS: atom_id res chain seq x y z
N MET A 1 39.79 24.82 -26.95
CA MET A 1 39.80 24.01 -25.71
C MET A 1 38.38 23.48 -25.45
N LYS A 2 38.28 22.21 -25.05
CA LYS A 2 37.09 21.34 -25.09
C LYS A 2 35.91 21.87 -24.29
N LYS A 3 34.73 21.93 -24.91
CA LYS A 3 33.44 22.15 -24.24
C LYS A 3 33.11 20.89 -23.42
N SER A 4 33.20 20.95 -22.10
CA SER A 4 32.78 19.87 -21.20
C SER A 4 31.25 19.75 -21.22
N ILE A 5 30.73 18.98 -22.18
CA ILE A 5 29.33 18.53 -22.26
C ILE A 5 29.22 17.16 -21.59
N VAL A 6 29.65 17.05 -20.34
CA VAL A 6 29.76 15.75 -19.64
C VAL A 6 28.87 15.62 -18.38
N PRO A 7 28.50 16.66 -17.61
CA PRO A 7 27.77 16.42 -16.37
C PRO A 7 26.27 16.17 -16.56
N THR A 8 25.64 16.74 -17.60
CA THR A 8 24.17 16.65 -17.79
C THR A 8 23.73 15.29 -18.30
N PHE A 9 24.54 14.64 -19.16
CA PHE A 9 24.20 13.33 -19.72
C PHE A 9 24.22 12.22 -18.66
N VAL A 10 25.14 12.29 -17.70
CA VAL A 10 25.26 11.29 -16.63
C VAL A 10 24.05 11.33 -15.70
N ILE A 11 23.54 12.52 -15.36
CA ILE A 11 22.37 12.67 -14.48
C ILE A 11 21.10 12.13 -15.16
N VAL A 12 20.90 12.43 -16.45
CA VAL A 12 19.73 11.93 -17.20
C VAL A 12 19.76 10.40 -17.33
N VAL A 13 20.94 9.80 -17.54
CA VAL A 13 21.11 8.35 -17.59
C VAL A 13 20.86 7.71 -16.21
N LEU A 14 21.35 8.31 -15.13
CA LEU A 14 21.16 7.77 -13.77
C LEU A 14 19.68 7.82 -13.32
N VAL A 15 18.95 8.87 -13.69
CA VAL A 15 17.51 8.99 -13.42
C VAL A 15 16.71 7.98 -14.24
N MET A 16 17.10 7.71 -15.50
CA MET A 16 16.45 6.69 -16.33
C MET A 16 16.69 5.27 -15.80
N VAL A 17 17.89 4.96 -15.28
CA VAL A 17 18.20 3.65 -14.69
C VAL A 17 17.38 3.38 -13.42
N GLY A 18 17.07 4.42 -12.64
CA GLY A 18 16.25 4.30 -11.42
C GLY A 18 14.81 3.81 -11.64
N MET A 19 14.25 4.01 -12.84
CA MET A 19 12.88 3.57 -13.15
C MET A 19 12.78 2.15 -13.73
N VAL A 20 13.90 1.46 -13.97
CA VAL A 20 13.94 0.10 -14.59
C VAL A 20 13.69 -1.03 -13.56
N GLY A 21 13.47 -0.70 -12.29
CA GLY A 21 13.35 -1.69 -11.19
C GLY A 21 11.96 -2.30 -10.96
N CYS A 22 10.91 -1.82 -11.62
CA CYS A 22 9.54 -2.33 -11.45
C CYS A 22 9.05 -3.02 -12.72
N GLU A 23 8.62 -4.27 -12.58
CA GLU A 23 7.93 -5.02 -13.62
C GLU A 23 6.42 -4.85 -13.45
N LYS A 24 5.69 -4.66 -14.55
CA LYS A 24 4.23 -4.56 -14.55
C LYS A 24 3.66 -5.92 -14.88
N GLU A 25 2.82 -6.41 -13.99
CA GLU A 25 2.14 -7.70 -14.10
C GLU A 25 0.63 -7.49 -14.08
N SER A 26 -0.11 -8.48 -14.58
CA SER A 26 -1.57 -8.52 -14.48
C SER A 26 -2.06 -9.94 -14.31
N GLY A 27 -3.09 -10.15 -13.52
CA GLY A 27 -3.69 -11.47 -13.36
C GLY A 27 -5.10 -11.41 -12.77
N ASP A 28 -5.79 -12.55 -12.82
CA ASP A 28 -7.10 -12.70 -12.19
C ASP A 28 -6.92 -12.88 -10.67
N ALA A 29 -7.79 -12.23 -9.91
CA ALA A 29 -7.80 -12.25 -8.47
C ALA A 29 -9.25 -12.38 -7.95
N VAL A 30 -9.39 -12.90 -6.75
CA VAL A 30 -10.66 -12.97 -6.01
C VAL A 30 -10.64 -11.91 -4.92
N VAL A 31 -11.71 -11.12 -4.81
CA VAL A 31 -11.90 -10.19 -3.71
C VAL A 31 -12.15 -10.98 -2.43
N LEU A 32 -11.27 -10.84 -1.44
CA LEU A 32 -11.42 -11.51 -0.15
C LEU A 32 -12.18 -10.65 0.86
N ALA A 33 -11.83 -9.36 0.91
CA ALA A 33 -12.39 -8.44 1.89
C ALA A 33 -12.32 -7.01 1.35
N LYS A 34 -13.14 -6.15 1.93
CA LYS A 34 -13.21 -4.73 1.60
C LYS A 34 -13.05 -3.93 2.88
N GLU A 35 -12.18 -2.93 2.84
CA GLU A 35 -11.88 -2.08 3.97
C GLU A 35 -11.93 -0.62 3.53
N HIS A 36 -12.70 0.18 4.25
CA HIS A 36 -12.70 1.63 4.14
C HIS A 36 -11.91 2.20 5.31
N ILE A 37 -11.03 3.16 5.03
CA ILE A 37 -10.29 3.90 6.04
C ILE A 37 -10.60 5.39 5.83
N ALA A 38 -11.23 5.97 6.84
CA ALA A 38 -11.50 7.41 6.86
C ALA A 38 -10.17 8.20 6.85
N PRO A 39 -10.15 9.40 6.23
CA PRO A 39 -8.95 10.22 6.19
C PRO A 39 -8.48 10.56 7.61
N ALA A 40 -7.16 10.57 7.80
CA ALA A 40 -6.55 11.02 9.05
C ALA A 40 -7.03 12.43 9.39
N LEU A 41 -7.37 12.66 10.66
CA LEU A 41 -7.72 14.00 11.11
C LEU A 41 -6.50 14.91 10.92
N PRO A 42 -6.70 16.16 10.48
CA PRO A 42 -5.61 17.12 10.43
C PRO A 42 -5.06 17.26 11.85
N ILE A 43 -3.83 16.80 12.03
CA ILE A 43 -3.11 16.93 13.28
C ILE A 43 -2.85 18.43 13.45
N ALA A 44 -3.74 19.15 14.14
CA ALA A 44 -3.32 20.33 14.87
C ALA A 44 -2.21 19.84 15.82
N GLU A 45 -1.01 20.36 15.62
CA GLU A 45 0.25 19.90 16.23
C GLU A 45 0.08 19.43 17.68
N THR A 46 0.42 18.16 17.95
CA THR A 46 1.25 17.70 19.09
C THR A 46 1.21 16.17 19.20
N SER A 47 2.19 15.52 18.58
CA SER A 47 3.07 14.59 19.28
C SER A 47 4.16 14.15 18.32
N ASN A 48 5.28 14.88 18.34
CA ASN A 48 6.56 14.32 17.92
C ASN A 48 7.00 13.29 18.97
N ALA A 49 6.25 12.21 19.12
CA ALA A 49 6.79 10.99 19.68
C ALA A 49 7.43 10.22 18.52
N GLN A 50 8.58 10.72 18.07
CA GLN A 50 9.50 9.90 17.32
C GLN A 50 9.92 8.79 18.28
N SER A 51 9.29 7.62 18.17
CA SER A 51 9.78 6.42 18.84
C SER A 51 11.12 6.09 18.21
N ALA A 52 12.18 6.63 18.79
CA ALA A 52 13.52 6.13 18.53
C ALA A 52 13.52 4.67 18.99
N PRO A 53 13.88 3.69 18.14
CA PRO A 53 14.01 2.33 18.61
C PRO A 53 15.11 2.31 19.66
N THR A 54 14.72 2.19 20.93
CA THR A 54 15.67 1.95 22.01
C THR A 54 16.15 0.51 21.81
N PRO A 55 17.47 0.24 21.76
CA PRO A 55 17.99 -1.11 21.49
C PRO A 55 17.49 -2.20 22.45
N ASP A 56 16.91 -1.81 23.58
CA ASP A 56 16.46 -2.68 24.67
C ASP A 56 14.93 -2.82 24.79
N GLU A 57 14.15 -2.39 23.79
CA GLU A 57 12.69 -2.54 23.84
C GLU A 57 12.27 -3.99 23.54
N GLN A 58 12.12 -4.78 24.61
CA GLN A 58 11.54 -6.11 24.53
C GLN A 58 10.15 -6.02 23.91
N PRO A 59 9.80 -6.90 22.95
CA PRO A 59 8.46 -6.93 22.37
C PRO A 59 7.44 -7.15 23.48
N ARG A 60 6.68 -6.10 23.79
CA ARG A 60 5.56 -6.19 24.72
C ARG A 60 4.55 -7.20 24.17
N PRO A 61 3.97 -8.08 25.02
CA PRO A 61 2.84 -8.87 24.60
C PRO A 61 1.71 -7.94 24.14
N ILE A 62 1.01 -8.34 23.07
CA ILE A 62 -0.19 -7.66 22.59
C ILE A 62 -1.21 -7.72 23.71
N ALA A 63 -1.77 -6.57 24.10
CA ALA A 63 -2.81 -6.53 25.12
C ALA A 63 -4.13 -7.09 24.58
N ASP A 64 -5.00 -7.61 25.45
CA ASP A 64 -6.28 -8.21 25.04
C ASP A 64 -7.23 -7.20 24.35
N ASP A 65 -7.02 -5.89 24.54
CA ASP A 65 -7.76 -4.81 23.87
C ASP A 65 -7.09 -4.31 22.58
N GLU A 66 -6.04 -4.99 22.11
CA GLU A 66 -5.27 -4.62 20.92
C GLU A 66 -5.36 -5.72 19.84
N ILE A 67 -5.52 -5.29 18.59
CA ILE A 67 -5.51 -6.15 17.41
C ILE A 67 -4.31 -5.79 16.52
N THR A 68 -3.74 -6.80 15.85
CA THR A 68 -2.74 -6.57 14.81
C THR A 68 -3.39 -6.58 13.43
N VAL A 69 -3.25 -5.48 12.68
CA VAL A 69 -3.76 -5.35 11.31
C VAL A 69 -2.61 -4.92 10.40
N ASP A 70 -2.30 -5.75 9.40
CA ASP A 70 -1.22 -5.52 8.43
C ASP A 70 0.14 -5.14 9.07
N GLY A 71 0.43 -5.69 10.26
CA GLY A 71 1.67 -5.42 11.02
C GLY A 71 1.59 -4.23 11.99
N TYR A 72 0.47 -3.52 12.04
CA TYR A 72 0.21 -2.45 13.01
C TYR A 72 -0.60 -2.97 14.19
N VAL A 73 -0.16 -2.66 15.42
CA VAL A 73 -0.94 -2.92 16.63
C VAL A 73 -1.83 -1.71 16.90
N MET A 74 -3.15 -1.93 17.05
CA MET A 74 -4.13 -0.87 17.28
C MET A 74 -5.31 -1.39 18.10
N LYS A 75 -6.08 -0.49 18.71
CA LYS A 75 -7.37 -0.87 19.30
C LYS A 75 -8.38 -1.23 18.21
N PRO A 76 -9.26 -2.22 18.42
CA PRO A 76 -10.22 -2.65 17.41
C PRO A 76 -11.17 -1.53 16.98
N GLU A 77 -11.50 -0.58 17.87
CA GLU A 77 -12.39 0.56 17.57
C GLU A 77 -11.71 1.62 16.69
N ALA A 78 -10.38 1.60 16.58
CA ALA A 78 -9.64 2.55 15.75
C ALA A 78 -9.59 2.13 14.27
N ARG A 79 -9.78 0.83 13.98
CA ARG A 79 -9.68 0.28 12.62
C ARG A 79 -10.67 0.91 11.66
N GLY A 80 -10.19 1.35 10.50
CA GLY A 80 -11.03 1.99 9.47
C GLY A 80 -11.49 3.42 9.80
N THR A 81 -11.10 3.95 10.96
CA THR A 81 -11.40 5.33 11.35
C THR A 81 -10.20 6.24 11.07
N SER A 82 -10.37 7.54 11.28
CA SER A 82 -9.28 8.51 11.22
C SER A 82 -8.19 8.31 12.28
N ARG A 83 -8.43 7.43 13.27
CA ARG A 83 -7.47 7.00 14.28
C ARG A 83 -6.70 5.74 13.89
N ASP A 84 -7.00 5.14 12.74
CA ASP A 84 -6.23 4.02 12.20
C ASP A 84 -4.81 4.52 11.87
N PRO A 85 -3.74 3.88 12.35
CA PRO A 85 -2.37 4.28 12.03
C PRO A 85 -2.05 4.16 10.53
N ARG A 86 -2.85 3.41 9.77
CA ARG A 86 -2.75 3.31 8.30
C ARG A 86 -3.50 4.43 7.57
N ALA A 87 -4.28 5.25 8.28
CA ALA A 87 -5.03 6.35 7.69
C ALA A 87 -4.10 7.40 7.09
N LEU A 88 -4.25 7.64 5.80
CA LEU A 88 -3.56 8.73 5.10
C LEU A 88 -4.39 10.01 5.14
N LYS A 89 -3.79 11.11 4.66
CA LYS A 89 -4.49 12.40 4.52
C LYS A 89 -5.72 12.31 3.60
N ALA A 90 -5.70 11.36 2.66
CA ALA A 90 -6.79 11.07 1.76
C ALA A 90 -7.57 9.86 2.25
N GLU A 91 -8.86 9.82 1.91
CA GLU A 91 -9.72 8.68 2.13
C GLU A 91 -9.23 7.46 1.32
N GLN A 92 -9.27 6.28 1.93
CA GLN A 92 -8.76 5.06 1.31
C GLN A 92 -9.86 3.99 1.22
N TRP A 93 -10.05 3.49 0.00
CA TRP A 93 -10.91 2.35 -0.31
C TRP A 93 -10.02 1.18 -0.69
N LEU A 94 -9.79 0.27 0.25
CA LEU A 94 -8.86 -0.85 0.09
C LEU A 94 -9.63 -2.14 -0.17
N VAL A 95 -9.30 -2.80 -1.28
CA VAL A 95 -9.83 -4.12 -1.62
C VAL A 95 -8.72 -5.13 -1.41
N LYS A 96 -8.92 -6.05 -0.46
CA LYS A 96 -8.00 -7.16 -0.24
C LYS A 96 -8.30 -8.23 -1.28
N VAL A 97 -7.33 -8.47 -2.17
CA VAL A 97 -7.48 -9.46 -3.24
C VAL A 97 -6.56 -10.64 -3.01
N ARG A 98 -6.94 -11.80 -3.54
CA ARG A 98 -6.09 -12.99 -3.65
C ARG A 98 -5.92 -13.35 -5.11
N MET A 99 -4.70 -13.30 -5.60
CA MET A 99 -4.37 -13.71 -6.96
C MET A 99 -4.68 -15.21 -7.15
N ILE A 100 -5.24 -15.58 -8.30
CA ILE A 100 -5.63 -16.96 -8.61
C ILE A 100 -4.43 -17.82 -9.02
N ASP A 101 -3.45 -17.21 -9.69
CA ASP A 101 -2.26 -17.86 -10.24
C ASP A 101 -1.30 -18.35 -9.14
N ASP A 102 -0.97 -17.49 -8.18
CA ASP A 102 0.05 -17.75 -7.17
C ASP A 102 -0.48 -17.69 -5.73
N GLY A 103 -1.76 -17.34 -5.55
CA GLY A 103 -2.40 -17.28 -4.24
C GLY A 103 -1.96 -16.10 -3.37
N ARG A 104 -1.11 -15.18 -3.87
CA ARG A 104 -0.64 -14.02 -3.11
C ARG A 104 -1.81 -13.10 -2.79
N THR A 105 -1.78 -12.56 -1.58
CA THR A 105 -2.78 -11.60 -1.12
C THR A 105 -2.15 -10.25 -0.88
N PHE A 106 -2.79 -9.19 -1.38
CA PHE A 106 -2.38 -7.82 -1.12
C PHE A 106 -3.58 -6.88 -1.19
N ASN A 107 -3.42 -5.69 -0.62
CA ASN A 107 -4.44 -4.65 -0.66
C ASN A 107 -4.30 -3.85 -1.97
N VAL A 108 -5.43 -3.55 -2.60
CA VAL A 108 -5.51 -2.75 -3.83
C VAL A 108 -6.31 -1.50 -3.53
N GLN A 109 -5.74 -0.35 -3.84
CA GLN A 109 -6.47 0.92 -3.75
C GLN A 109 -7.47 0.98 -4.91
N ALA A 110 -8.74 1.18 -4.57
CA ALA A 110 -9.82 1.35 -5.51
C ALA A 110 -10.42 2.76 -5.40
N GLU A 111 -11.16 3.17 -6.43
CA GLU A 111 -12.05 4.31 -6.31
C GLU A 111 -13.33 3.92 -5.57
N GLN A 112 -13.99 4.87 -4.90
CA GLN A 112 -15.24 4.63 -4.18
C GLN A 112 -16.30 3.94 -5.05
N THR A 113 -16.47 4.40 -6.30
CA THR A 113 -17.49 3.85 -7.22
C THR A 113 -17.18 2.40 -7.63
N GLN A 114 -15.91 2.04 -7.76
CA GLN A 114 -15.48 0.67 -8.05
C GLN A 114 -15.61 -0.18 -6.79
N PHE A 115 -15.22 0.35 -5.64
CA PHE A 115 -15.35 -0.29 -4.36
C PHE A 115 -16.81 -0.70 -4.12
N ASP A 116 -17.77 0.19 -4.24
CA ASP A 116 -19.19 -0.11 -3.97
C ASP A 116 -19.77 -1.22 -4.85
N LYS A 117 -19.29 -1.35 -6.08
CA LYS A 117 -19.72 -2.40 -7.02
C LYS A 117 -19.16 -3.77 -6.67
N LEU A 118 -17.95 -3.82 -6.10
CA LEU A 118 -17.26 -5.07 -5.80
C LEU A 118 -17.86 -5.75 -4.58
N LYS A 119 -17.96 -7.08 -4.66
CA LYS A 119 -18.41 -7.94 -3.55
C LYS A 119 -17.32 -8.93 -3.18
N GLU A 120 -17.33 -9.38 -1.93
CA GLU A 120 -16.47 -10.47 -1.50
C GLU A 120 -16.80 -11.74 -2.30
N GLY A 121 -15.76 -12.45 -2.75
CA GLY A 121 -15.85 -13.58 -3.66
C GLY A 121 -15.89 -13.22 -5.14
N ASP A 122 -15.96 -11.94 -5.51
CA ASP A 122 -15.99 -11.53 -6.91
C ASP A 122 -14.62 -11.73 -7.58
N ARG A 123 -14.63 -12.07 -8.87
CA ARG A 123 -13.42 -12.25 -9.67
C ARG A 123 -13.11 -10.97 -10.44
N VAL A 124 -11.94 -10.41 -10.17
CA VAL A 124 -11.47 -9.16 -10.76
C VAL A 124 -10.12 -9.35 -11.41
N LYS A 125 -9.84 -8.56 -12.44
CA LYS A 125 -8.50 -8.51 -13.03
C LYS A 125 -7.71 -7.38 -12.38
N VAL A 126 -6.53 -7.71 -11.86
CA VAL A 126 -5.69 -6.76 -11.12
C VAL A 126 -4.40 -6.57 -11.89
N ARG A 127 -4.04 -5.30 -12.12
CA ARG A 127 -2.71 -4.89 -12.57
C ARG A 127 -1.88 -4.49 -11.37
N TYR A 128 -0.64 -4.94 -11.32
CA TYR A 128 0.24 -4.58 -10.22
C TYR A 128 1.69 -4.39 -10.69
N ARG A 129 2.45 -3.61 -9.93
CA ARG A 129 3.86 -3.36 -10.13
C ARG A 129 4.64 -4.12 -9.08
N ILE A 130 5.51 -5.01 -9.52
CA ILE A 130 6.36 -5.81 -8.65
C ILE A 130 7.81 -5.38 -8.79
N GLY A 131 8.51 -5.22 -7.67
CA GLY A 131 9.94 -4.97 -7.66
C GLY A 131 10.66 -6.18 -8.25
N LYS A 132 11.45 -5.98 -9.31
CA LYS A 132 12.09 -7.06 -10.05
C LYS A 132 12.93 -7.99 -9.16
N TYR A 133 13.61 -7.40 -8.17
CA TYR A 133 14.52 -8.09 -7.26
C TYR A 133 13.92 -8.38 -5.89
N THR A 134 13.07 -7.50 -5.36
CA THR A 134 12.49 -7.68 -4.02
C THR A 134 11.20 -8.49 -4.02
N LYS A 135 10.57 -8.66 -5.20
CA LYS A 135 9.24 -9.24 -5.37
C LYS A 135 8.14 -8.54 -4.55
N THR A 136 8.41 -7.32 -4.08
CA THR A 136 7.47 -6.47 -3.35
C THR A 136 6.49 -5.83 -4.32
N VAL A 137 5.20 -5.82 -3.98
CA VAL A 137 4.20 -5.06 -4.75
C VAL A 137 4.30 -3.58 -4.38
N TRP A 138 4.58 -2.73 -5.36
CA TRP A 138 4.76 -1.27 -5.18
C TRP A 138 3.52 -0.46 -5.52
N GLY A 139 2.62 -1.03 -6.31
CA GLY A 139 1.38 -0.38 -6.68
C GLY A 139 0.45 -1.38 -7.36
N SER A 140 -0.83 -1.25 -7.14
CA SER A 140 -1.85 -2.15 -7.66
C SER A 140 -3.09 -1.35 -8.05
N GLU A 141 -3.78 -1.82 -9.07
CA GLU A 141 -5.01 -1.21 -9.59
C GLU A 141 -5.92 -2.32 -10.11
N ILE A 142 -7.22 -2.21 -9.86
CA ILE A 142 -8.20 -3.12 -10.43
C ILE A 142 -8.52 -2.62 -11.85
N GLU A 143 -8.24 -3.43 -12.87
CA GLU A 143 -8.71 -3.14 -14.23
C GLU A 143 -10.24 -3.09 -14.18
N GLN A 144 -10.83 -1.94 -14.53
CA GLN A 144 -12.27 -1.80 -14.65
C GLN A 144 -12.80 -2.94 -15.52
N THR A 145 -13.46 -3.91 -14.90
CA THR A 145 -14.26 -4.91 -15.58
C THR A 145 -15.50 -4.20 -16.08
N ASN A 146 -15.43 -3.69 -17.30
CA ASN A 146 -16.60 -3.31 -18.08
C ASN A 146 -17.47 -4.55 -18.18
N LYS A 147 -18.55 -4.60 -17.41
CA LYS A 147 -19.59 -5.60 -17.56
C LYS A 147 -20.95 -4.93 -17.44
#